data_AF-A0A0C3QES9-F1
#
_entry.id   AF-A0A0C3QES9-F1
#
_cell.length_a   1.000
_cell.length_b   1.000
_cell.length_c   1.000
_cell.angle_alpha   90.00
_cell.angle_beta   90.00
_cell.angle_gamma   90.00
#
_symmetry.space_group_name_H-M   'P 1'
#
loop_
_entity.id
_entity.type
_entity.pdbx_description
1 polymer ?
#
loop_
_entity_poly.entity_id
_entity_poly.type
_entity_poly.pdbx_seq_one_letter_code
_entity_poly.pdbx_strand_id
1 'polypeptide(L)'
;MRSFVVAIREVAFAKGKDEDPNWMLRYATTRLRHKALRWHARLDPSARKDWDLSVQALFDEYPLIEEREEGGIATPIWTSTTFSPAPSTITLPGNDRPLGTTKPQLPPLLLPGGETVPPSLEYDSSL
;
A
#
# COMPACT_ATOMS: atom_id res chain seq x y z
N MET A 1 -2.15 2.42 15.56
CA MET A 1 -1.05 2.59 16.54
C MET A 1 -1.13 1.61 17.72
N ARG A 2 -2.32 1.34 18.30
CA ARG A 2 -2.48 0.38 19.42
C ARG A 2 -1.90 -1.02 19.14
N SER A 3 -2.10 -1.55 17.94
CA SER A 3 -1.57 -2.87 17.53
C SER A 3 -0.04 -2.96 17.53
N PHE A 4 0.66 -1.84 17.35
CA PHE A 4 2.12 -1.79 17.41
C PHE A 4 2.64 -2.05 18.82
N VAL A 5 2.05 -1.38 19.82
CA VAL A 5 2.44 -1.53 21.22
C VAL A 5 2.12 -2.95 21.72
N VAL A 6 0.96 -3.48 21.33
CA VAL A 6 0.58 -4.88 21.63
C VAL A 6 1.59 -5.86 21.05
N ALA A 7 1.93 -5.73 19.76
CA ALA A 7 2.90 -6.61 19.11
C ALA A 7 4.29 -6.57 19.78
N ILE A 8 4.73 -5.41 20.29
CA ILE A 8 5.98 -5.31 21.05
C ILE A 8 5.89 -6.07 22.37
N ARG A 9 4.78 -5.89 23.11
CA ARG A 9 4.55 -6.58 24.38
C ARG A 9 4.45 -8.10 24.20
N GLU A 10 3.81 -8.58 23.14
CA GLU A 10 3.76 -9.99 22.80
C GLU A 10 5.16 -10.57 22.53
N VAL A 11 6.01 -9.86 21.78
CA VAL A 11 7.39 -10.29 21.53
C VAL A 11 8.23 -10.23 22.82
N ALA A 12 8.00 -9.23 23.67
CA ALA A 12 8.66 -9.11 24.96
C ALA A 12 8.30 -10.30 25.86
N PHE A 13 7.01 -10.60 25.97
CA PHE A 13 6.49 -11.75 26.73
C PHE A 13 7.05 -13.07 26.20
N ALA A 14 7.02 -13.30 24.88
CA ALA A 14 7.58 -14.50 24.27
C ALA A 14 9.09 -14.68 24.52
N LYS A 15 9.79 -13.59 24.88
CA LYS A 15 11.23 -13.57 25.18
C LYS A 15 11.54 -13.46 26.68
N GLY A 16 10.54 -13.43 27.56
CA GLY A 16 10.72 -13.19 29.00
C GLY A 16 11.35 -11.82 29.30
N LYS A 17 10.94 -10.79 28.55
CA LYS A 17 11.42 -9.39 28.62
C LYS A 17 10.28 -8.40 28.84
N ASP A 18 9.12 -8.87 29.23
CA ASP A 18 7.92 -8.07 29.50
C ASP A 18 8.11 -7.10 30.69
N GLU A 19 8.97 -7.43 31.64
CA GLU A 19 9.36 -6.54 32.76
C GLU A 19 10.53 -5.60 32.44
N ASP A 20 11.08 -5.65 31.22
CA ASP A 20 12.25 -4.86 30.82
C ASP A 20 11.84 -3.71 29.88
N PRO A 21 11.47 -2.53 30.41
CA PRO A 21 11.04 -1.39 29.61
C PRO A 21 12.15 -0.88 28.69
N ASN A 22 13.42 -0.97 29.11
CA ASN A 22 14.56 -0.59 28.26
C ASN A 22 14.68 -1.52 27.06
N TRP A 23 14.48 -2.83 27.26
CA TRP A 23 14.47 -3.79 26.17
C TRP A 23 13.32 -3.52 25.19
N MET A 24 12.10 -3.32 25.70
CA MET A 24 10.94 -3.01 24.87
C MET A 24 11.14 -1.73 24.06
N LEU A 25 11.65 -0.67 24.67
CA LEU A 25 11.95 0.60 24.02
C LEU A 25 13.01 0.46 22.92
N ARG A 26 14.12 -0.24 23.20
CA ARG A 26 15.16 -0.51 22.20
C ARG A 26 14.58 -1.28 21.02
N TYR A 27 13.83 -2.33 21.31
CA TYR A 27 13.19 -3.15 20.29
C TYR A 27 12.20 -2.34 19.45
N ALA A 28 11.34 -1.54 20.10
CA ALA A 28 10.39 -0.65 19.43
C ALA A 28 11.09 0.33 18.50
N THR A 29 12.17 0.96 18.96
CA THR A 29 12.98 1.90 18.18
C THR A 29 13.53 1.25 16.90
N THR A 30 13.94 -0.03 16.95
CA THR A 30 14.38 -0.76 15.76
C THR A 30 13.27 -1.01 14.74
N ARG A 31 12.00 -0.90 15.14
CA ARG A 31 10.81 -1.10 14.30
C ARG A 31 10.24 0.21 13.77
N LEU A 32 10.62 1.35 14.32
CA LEU A 32 10.19 2.66 13.81
C LEU A 32 10.76 2.92 12.41
N ARG A 33 9.96 3.53 11.54
CA ARG A 33 10.34 3.89 10.18
C ARG A 33 9.90 5.31 9.85
N HIS A 34 10.62 5.96 8.94
CA HIS A 34 10.25 7.25 8.35
C HIS A 34 9.77 8.30 9.38
N LYS A 35 8.51 8.71 9.30
CA LYS A 35 7.89 9.73 10.16
C LYS A 35 7.95 9.35 11.64
N ALA A 36 7.74 8.08 11.98
CA ALA A 36 7.79 7.63 13.36
C ALA A 36 9.21 7.70 13.96
N LEU A 37 10.24 7.42 13.15
CA LEU A 37 11.63 7.55 13.61
C LEU A 37 12.01 9.02 13.81
N ARG A 38 11.59 9.91 12.91
CA ARG A 38 11.80 11.36 13.05
C ARG A 38 11.07 11.91 14.27
N TRP A 39 9.84 11.46 14.53
CA TRP A 39 9.09 11.81 15.73
C TRP A 39 9.82 11.39 17.01
N HIS A 40 10.28 10.13 17.09
CA HIS A 40 11.00 9.62 18.27
C HIS A 40 12.30 10.39 18.55
N ALA A 41 12.99 10.87 17.50
CA ALA A 41 14.18 11.71 17.65
C ALA A 41 13.89 13.11 18.23
N ARG A 42 12.66 13.63 18.04
CA ARG A 42 12.20 14.94 18.53
C ARG A 42 11.69 14.91 19.97
N LEU A 43 11.43 13.73 20.53
CA LEU A 43 10.99 13.60 21.92
C LEU A 43 12.05 14.13 22.89
N ASP A 44 11.57 14.63 24.03
CA ASP A 44 12.43 14.97 25.16
C ASP A 44 13.30 13.77 25.56
N PRO A 45 14.57 13.96 25.94
CA PRO A 45 15.43 12.86 26.38
C PRO A 45 14.85 11.98 27.49
N SER A 46 14.01 12.54 28.36
CA SER A 46 13.28 11.79 29.39
C SER A 46 12.23 10.87 28.76
N ALA A 47 11.36 11.41 27.91
CA ALA A 47 10.33 10.64 27.21
C ALA A 47 10.93 9.59 26.26
N ARG A 48 12.07 9.88 25.64
CA ARG A 48 12.76 8.97 24.71
C ARG A 48 13.45 7.79 25.38
N LYS A 49 13.71 7.86 26.69
CA LYS A 49 14.36 6.79 27.47
C LYS A 49 13.38 5.99 28.31
N ASP A 50 12.18 6.50 28.47
CA ASP A 50 11.11 5.86 29.21
C ASP A 50 10.11 5.24 28.22
N TRP A 51 9.86 3.94 28.39
CA TRP A 51 8.95 3.20 27.52
C TRP A 51 7.53 3.72 27.60
N ASP A 52 7.02 4.00 28.80
CA ASP A 52 5.64 4.39 29.02
C ASP A 52 5.40 5.82 28.53
N LEU A 53 6.35 6.75 28.77
CA LEU A 53 6.28 8.10 28.22
C LEU A 53 6.38 8.10 26.69
N SER A 54 7.24 7.27 26.11
CA SER A 54 7.32 7.09 24.66
C SER A 54 5.99 6.58 24.10
N VAL A 55 5.36 5.60 24.75
CA VAL A 55 4.06 5.05 24.32
C VAL A 55 2.95 6.08 24.46
N GLN A 56 2.93 6.87 25.53
CA GLN A 56 1.96 7.95 25.71
C GLN A 56 2.08 8.99 24.60
N ALA A 57 3.29 9.51 24.37
CA ALA A 57 3.53 10.48 23.31
C ALA A 57 3.22 9.91 21.92
N LEU A 58 3.36 8.60 21.72
CA LEU A 58 3.03 7.92 20.46
C LEU A 58 1.52 7.95 20.20
N PHE A 59 0.71 7.80 21.24
CA PHE A 59 -0.75 7.90 21.14
C PHE A 59 -1.23 9.35 20.96
N ASP A 60 -0.53 10.31 21.55
CA ASP A 60 -0.82 11.73 21.37
C ASP A 60 -0.54 12.22 19.93
N GLU A 61 0.59 11.79 19.34
CA GLU A 61 0.96 12.16 17.96
C GLU A 61 0.10 11.44 16.91
N TYR A 62 -0.30 10.19 17.18
CA TYR A 62 -1.08 9.36 16.26
C TYR A 62 -2.39 8.92 16.90
N PRO A 63 -3.33 9.87 17.14
CA PRO A 63 -4.65 9.52 17.63
C PRO A 63 -5.36 8.62 16.62
N LEU A 64 -6.20 7.73 17.14
CA LEU A 64 -7.09 6.95 16.29
C LEU A 64 -8.11 7.95 15.73
N ILE A 65 -7.88 8.42 14.50
CA ILE A 65 -8.91 9.12 13.76
C ILE A 65 -9.92 8.02 13.40
N GLU A 66 -10.93 7.83 14.25
CA GLU A 66 -12.18 7.28 13.77
C GLU A 66 -12.63 8.26 12.69
N GLU A 67 -12.64 7.81 11.44
CA GLU A 67 -13.22 8.57 10.36
C GLU A 67 -14.65 8.87 10.77
N ARG A 68 -14.85 10.08 11.32
CA ARG A 68 -16.16 10.64 11.43
C ARG A 68 -16.60 10.87 9.99
N GLU A 69 -17.38 9.95 9.45
CA GLU A 69 -18.34 10.25 8.40
C GLU A 69 -19.27 11.34 8.94
N GLU A 70 -18.84 12.59 8.89
CA GLU A 70 -19.72 13.74 9.08
C GLU A 70 -19.14 14.92 8.32
N GLY A 71 -19.45 14.93 7.03
CA GLY A 71 -19.09 15.98 6.11
C GLY A 71 -19.67 15.65 4.75
N GLY A 72 -21.00 15.77 4.65
CA GLY A 72 -21.76 15.51 3.44
C GLY A 72 -21.11 16.09 2.19
N ILE A 73 -20.69 15.20 1.30
CA ILE A 73 -20.73 15.44 -0.13
C ILE A 73 -21.60 14.32 -0.64
N ALA A 74 -22.72 14.70 -1.25
CA ALA A 74 -23.65 13.81 -1.92
C ALA A 74 -22.86 12.75 -2.70
N THR A 75 -23.21 11.48 -2.48
CA THR A 75 -22.85 10.42 -3.41
C THR A 75 -23.07 10.94 -4.81
N PRO A 76 -22.10 10.87 -5.75
CA PRO A 76 -22.48 10.88 -7.13
C PRO A 76 -23.29 9.59 -7.29
N ILE A 77 -24.61 9.73 -7.19
CA ILE A 77 -25.54 8.78 -7.76
C ILE A 77 -25.11 8.73 -9.22
N TRP A 78 -24.39 7.68 -9.60
CA TRP A 78 -24.26 7.34 -11.01
C TRP A 78 -25.67 6.93 -11.41
N THR A 79 -26.53 7.92 -11.69
CA THR A 79 -27.75 7.68 -12.44
C THR A 79 -27.24 7.13 -13.75
N SER A 80 -27.39 5.82 -13.92
CA SER A 80 -27.18 5.17 -15.21
C SER A 80 -28.15 5.85 -16.16
N THR A 81 -27.67 6.91 -16.82
CA THR A 81 -28.35 7.52 -17.93
C THR A 81 -28.37 6.44 -18.97
N THR A 82 -29.54 5.81 -19.06
CA THR A 82 -29.87 4.79 -20.04
C THR A 82 -29.56 5.38 -21.39
N PHE A 83 -28.43 4.95 -21.96
CA PHE A 83 -28.02 5.37 -23.29
C PHE A 83 -28.99 4.69 -24.26
N SER A 84 -30.05 5.41 -24.65
CA SER A 84 -30.91 5.00 -25.75
C SER A 84 -30.06 4.93 -27.03
N PRO A 85 -29.94 3.78 -27.70
CA PRO A 85 -29.36 3.76 -29.03
C PRO A 85 -30.38 4.40 -29.97
N ALA A 86 -30.10 5.62 -30.43
CA ALA A 86 -30.78 6.14 -31.61
C ALA A 86 -30.39 5.23 -32.80
N PRO A 87 -31.35 4.68 -33.56
CA PRO A 87 -31.01 3.91 -34.75
C PRO A 87 -30.43 4.87 -35.80
N SER A 88 -29.10 4.83 -35.99
CA SER A 88 -28.46 5.50 -37.11
C SER A 88 -28.96 4.86 -38.41
N THR A 89 -29.83 5.57 -39.12
CA THR A 89 -30.25 5.22 -40.49
C THR A 89 -29.09 5.56 -41.43
N ILE A 90 -28.30 4.56 -41.79
CA ILE A 90 -27.34 4.66 -42.88
C ILE A 90 -27.99 4.08 -44.13
N THR A 91 -28.53 4.95 -44.98
CA THR A 91 -28.99 4.58 -46.32
C THR A 91 -27.76 4.49 -47.21
N LEU A 92 -27.33 3.26 -47.53
CA LEU A 92 -26.34 2.99 -48.57
C LEU A 92 -26.93 1.97 -49.55
N PRO A 93 -26.93 2.23 -50.87
CA PRO A 93 -27.61 1.38 -51.84
C PRO A 93 -26.77 0.16 -52.22
N GLY A 94 -27.46 -0.98 -52.36
CA GLY A 94 -27.12 -1.98 -53.38
C GLY A 94 -26.38 -3.25 -52.91
N ASN A 95 -27.11 -4.36 -53.01
CA ASN A 95 -26.67 -5.73 -53.34
C ASN A 95 -26.29 -6.68 -52.18
N ASP A 96 -27.34 -7.37 -51.71
CA ASP A 96 -27.49 -8.83 -51.59
C ASP A 96 -26.39 -9.70 -50.92
N ARG A 97 -26.80 -10.23 -49.75
CA ARG A 97 -26.41 -11.45 -48.98
C ARG A 97 -25.88 -12.67 -49.79
N PRO A 98 -25.37 -13.77 -49.15
CA PRO A 98 -25.26 -14.07 -47.70
C PRO A 98 -24.00 -14.86 -47.21
N LEU A 99 -23.93 -15.00 -45.88
CA LEU A 99 -23.36 -16.11 -45.10
C LEU A 99 -21.82 -16.21 -44.91
N GLY A 100 -21.39 -16.44 -43.66
CA GLY A 100 -20.13 -17.13 -43.39
C GLY A 100 -19.30 -16.63 -42.20
N THR A 101 -19.74 -16.94 -40.99
CA THR A 101 -18.94 -17.39 -39.83
C THR A 101 -17.48 -16.93 -39.71
N THR A 102 -17.19 -16.00 -38.78
CA THR A 102 -15.81 -15.83 -38.26
C THR A 102 -15.76 -15.88 -36.73
N LYS A 103 -15.16 -16.97 -36.28
CA LYS A 103 -14.60 -17.36 -34.97
C LYS A 103 -14.08 -16.19 -34.09
N PRO A 104 -14.33 -16.19 -32.76
CA PRO A 104 -13.70 -15.23 -31.85
C PRO A 104 -12.19 -15.47 -31.79
N GLN A 105 -11.40 -14.51 -32.26
CA GLN A 105 -9.95 -14.49 -32.11
C GLN A 105 -9.61 -13.69 -30.84
N LEU A 106 -9.01 -14.36 -29.85
CA LEU A 106 -8.52 -13.76 -28.61
C LEU A 106 -7.45 -12.67 -28.92
N PRO A 107 -7.44 -11.55 -28.18
CA PRO A 107 -6.45 -10.49 -28.39
C PRO A 107 -5.04 -10.95 -27.95
N PRO A 108 -3.97 -10.58 -28.68
CA PRO A 108 -2.60 -10.89 -28.29
C PRO A 108 -2.17 -10.16 -27.00
N LEU A 109 -1.55 -10.89 -26.08
CA LEU A 109 -0.82 -10.34 -24.94
C LEU A 109 0.38 -9.53 -25.45
N LEU A 110 0.38 -8.23 -25.16
CA LEU A 110 1.49 -7.33 -25.47
C LEU A 110 2.60 -7.55 -24.42
N LEU A 111 3.68 -8.24 -24.82
CA LEU A 111 4.97 -8.19 -24.13
C LEU A 111 5.84 -7.12 -24.80
N PRO A 112 6.36 -6.12 -24.08
CA PRO A 112 7.54 -5.40 -24.52
C PRO A 112 8.78 -6.15 -24.02
N GLY A 113 9.50 -6.76 -24.97
CA GLY A 113 10.84 -7.30 -24.77
C GLY A 113 11.89 -6.21 -24.58
N GLY A 114 12.98 -6.60 -23.93
CA GLY A 114 14.17 -5.80 -23.68
C GLY A 114 15.19 -6.63 -22.92
N GLU A 115 15.70 -7.67 -23.58
CA GLU A 115 16.80 -8.50 -23.13
C GLU A 115 18.08 -7.66 -23.08
N THR A 116 18.67 -7.51 -21.90
CA THR A 116 20.10 -7.16 -21.77
C THR A 116 20.72 -8.15 -20.80
N VAL A 117 21.35 -9.16 -21.39
CA VAL A 117 22.24 -10.13 -20.73
C VAL A 117 23.38 -9.36 -20.06
N PRO A 118 23.71 -9.61 -18.78
CA PRO A 118 24.98 -9.15 -18.21
C PRO A 118 26.12 -10.01 -18.75
N PRO A 119 27.23 -9.45 -19.26
CA PRO A 119 28.42 -10.24 -19.56
C PRO A 119 29.01 -10.82 -18.27
N SER A 120 29.22 -12.14 -18.28
CA SER A 120 29.93 -12.90 -17.26
C SER A 120 31.42 -12.55 -17.22
N LEU A 121 31.92 -12.30 -16.00
CA LEU A 121 33.22 -12.62 -15.42
C LEU A 121 34.46 -12.70 -16.35
N GLU A 122 35.37 -11.74 -16.19
CA GLU A 122 36.80 -12.04 -16.11
C GLU A 122 37.36 -11.45 -14.81
N TYR A 123 37.66 -12.34 -13.86
CA TYR A 123 38.53 -12.06 -12.72
C TYR A 123 39.96 -12.22 -13.24
N ASP A 124 40.65 -11.11 -13.48
CA ASP A 124 42.09 -11.15 -13.72
C ASP A 124 42.78 -11.36 -12.36
N SER A 125 43.24 -12.59 -12.15
CA SER A 125 44.20 -12.94 -11.10
C SER A 125 45.59 -12.71 -11.67
N SER A 126 46.27 -11.63 -11.27
CA SER A 126 47.72 -11.59 -11.46
C SER A 126 48.43 -10.67 -10.46
N LEU A 127 49.17 -11.36 -9.57
CA LEU A 127 50.40 -11.01 -8.84
C LEU A 127 50.35 -10.03 -7.66
#